data_AF-A0A5B7JNE2-F1
#
_entry.id   AF-A0A5B7JNE2-F1
#
_cell.length_a   1.000
_cell.length_b   1.000
_cell.length_c   1.000
_cell.angle_alpha   90.00
_cell.angle_beta   90.00
_cell.angle_gamma   90.00
#
_symmetry.space_group_name_H-M   'P 1'
#
loop_
_entity.id
_entity.type
_entity.pdbx_description
1 polymer ?
#
loop_
_entity_poly.entity_id
_entity_poly.type
_entity_poly.pdbx_seq_one_letter_code
_entity_poly.pdbx_strand_id
1 'polypeptide(L)'
;MEWKLARGKFRPRLVELAGSNEEEKVVTVTTEGLRLGAKGKVTEAVEMIATLRGIGPATASAILAVCRPEYFCFFADEVAYTALATTTLKYTAKEYQAVNASVKDCAVRLSKVREGCWRLRNAERMGLCAVGLWGTRRGCGRLGEAVRGCERF
;
A
#
# COMPACT_ATOMS: atom_id res chain seq x y z
N MET A 1 -10.06 9.40 3.01
CA MET A 1 -10.60 8.23 2.27
C MET A 1 -10.90 8.52 0.80
N GLU A 2 -11.26 9.77 0.46
CA GLU A 2 -11.72 10.16 -0.88
C GLU A 2 -10.74 9.76 -2.00
N TRP A 3 -9.44 9.94 -1.80
CA TRP A 3 -8.42 9.65 -2.82
C TRP A 3 -8.37 8.18 -3.29
N LYS A 4 -8.65 7.20 -2.41
CA LYS A 4 -8.66 5.77 -2.76
C LYS A 4 -9.99 5.35 -3.39
N LEU A 5 -11.10 5.89 -2.88
CA LEU A 5 -12.45 5.59 -3.38
C LEU A 5 -12.77 6.30 -4.71
N ALA A 6 -11.97 7.31 -5.09
CA ALA A 6 -12.01 7.97 -6.41
C ALA A 6 -11.25 7.20 -7.51
N ARG A 7 -10.41 6.21 -7.15
CA ARG A 7 -9.69 5.39 -8.14
C ARG A 7 -10.55 4.20 -8.57
N GLY A 8 -10.71 4.00 -9.88
CA GLY A 8 -11.53 2.94 -10.46
C GLY A 8 -13.02 3.32 -10.57
N LYS A 9 -13.92 2.35 -10.47
CA LYS A 9 -15.38 2.61 -10.52
C LYS A 9 -15.80 3.33 -9.25
N PHE A 10 -16.20 4.60 -9.37
CA PHE A 10 -16.69 5.40 -8.23
C PHE A 10 -17.91 4.74 -7.59
N ARG A 11 -17.87 4.59 -6.26
CA ARG A 11 -18.91 3.94 -5.45
C ARG A 11 -19.31 4.86 -4.29
N PRO A 12 -20.23 5.82 -4.51
CA PRO A 12 -20.59 6.82 -3.50
C PRO A 12 -21.09 6.20 -2.19
N ARG A 13 -21.82 5.08 -2.28
CA ARG A 13 -22.28 4.29 -1.13
C ARG A 13 -21.15 3.86 -0.19
N LEU A 14 -19.96 3.54 -0.71
CA LEU A 14 -18.82 3.13 0.13
C LEU A 14 -18.21 4.32 0.87
N VAL A 15 -18.19 5.51 0.26
CA VAL A 15 -17.70 6.74 0.88
C VAL A 15 -18.62 7.11 2.06
N GLU A 16 -19.93 7.05 1.84
CA GLU A 16 -20.94 7.29 2.88
C GLU A 16 -20.81 6.29 4.03
N LEU A 17 -20.70 4.99 3.73
CA LEU A 17 -20.51 3.95 4.75
C LEU A 17 -19.23 4.17 5.56
N ALA A 18 -18.12 4.54 4.91
CA ALA A 18 -16.87 4.86 5.58
C ALA A 18 -17.01 6.06 6.52
N GLY A 19 -17.74 7.10 6.11
CA GLY A 19 -18.03 8.29 6.92
C GLY A 19 -19.00 8.04 8.09
N SER A 20 -19.80 6.97 8.04
CA SER A 20 -20.77 6.62 9.09
C SER A 20 -20.16 5.90 10.31
N ASN A 21 -18.84 5.66 10.32
CA ASN A 21 -18.18 5.01 11.45
C ASN A 21 -17.93 6.00 12.59
N GLU A 22 -18.18 5.57 13.83
CA GLU A 22 -17.86 6.35 15.03
C GLU A 22 -16.35 6.53 15.20
N GLU A 23 -15.93 7.74 15.54
CA GLU A 23 -14.51 8.10 15.63
C GLU A 23 -13.74 7.27 16.67
N GLU A 24 -14.33 7.05 17.84
CA GLU A 24 -13.74 6.22 18.91
C GLU A 24 -13.49 4.78 18.44
N LYS A 25 -14.45 4.23 17.67
CA LYS A 25 -14.31 2.89 17.08
C LYS A 25 -13.19 2.87 16.03
N VAL A 26 -13.09 3.89 15.18
CA VAL A 26 -12.02 4.00 14.18
C VAL A 26 -10.66 4.03 14.85
N VAL A 27 -10.48 4.84 15.90
CA VAL A 27 -9.22 4.92 16.65
C VAL A 27 -8.86 3.58 17.30
N THR A 28 -9.84 2.93 17.94
CA THR A 28 -9.65 1.63 18.60
C THR A 28 -9.22 0.55 17.59
N VAL A 29 -9.97 0.40 16.50
CA VAL A 29 -9.74 -0.63 15.48
C VAL A 29 -8.42 -0.43 14.75
N THR A 30 -8.08 0.82 14.41
CA THR A 30 -6.83 1.14 13.71
C THR A 30 -5.62 0.93 14.62
N THR A 31 -5.69 1.34 15.89
CA THR A 31 -4.62 1.12 16.87
C THR A 31 -4.37 -0.37 17.08
N GLU A 32 -5.43 -1.16 17.22
CA GLU A 32 -5.32 -2.61 17.38
C GLU A 32 -4.77 -3.29 16.11
N GLY A 33 -5.22 -2.87 14.93
CA GLY A 33 -4.69 -3.36 13.66
C GLY A 33 -3.18 -3.10 13.52
N LEU A 34 -2.71 -1.91 13.90
CA LEU A 34 -1.28 -1.59 13.90
C LEU A 34 -0.49 -2.45 14.90
N ARG A 35 -1.05 -2.70 16.09
CA ARG A 35 -0.45 -3.55 17.11
C ARG A 35 -0.31 -5.01 16.64
N LEU A 36 -1.34 -5.54 15.97
CA LEU A 36 -1.29 -6.87 15.34
C LEU A 36 -0.21 -6.93 14.25
N GLY A 37 -0.11 -5.88 13.43
CA GLY A 37 0.92 -5.74 12.41
C GLY A 37 2.34 -5.80 12.97
N ALA A 38 2.61 -5.07 14.04
CA ALA A 38 3.91 -5.07 14.71
C ALA A 38 4.30 -6.46 15.29
N LYS A 39 3.30 -7.30 15.58
CA LYS A 39 3.50 -8.69 16.00
C LYS A 39 3.66 -9.68 14.84
N GLY A 40 3.70 -9.20 13.60
CA GLY A 40 3.78 -10.04 12.39
C GLY A 40 2.45 -10.67 11.97
N LYS A 41 1.33 -10.34 12.65
CA LYS A 41 -0.01 -10.87 12.34
C LYS A 41 -0.69 -10.03 11.25
N VAL A 42 -0.10 -10.08 10.04
CA VAL A 42 -0.47 -9.23 8.91
C VAL A 42 -1.93 -9.41 8.48
N THR A 43 -2.39 -10.67 8.35
CA THR A 43 -3.75 -10.97 7.88
C THR A 43 -4.79 -10.53 8.92
N GLU A 44 -4.56 -10.83 10.20
CA GLU A 44 -5.42 -10.41 11.30
C GLU A 44 -5.52 -8.88 11.39
N ALA A 45 -4.42 -8.15 11.15
CA ALA A 45 -4.42 -6.70 11.15
C ALA A 45 -5.33 -6.10 10.05
N VAL A 46 -5.31 -6.70 8.85
CA VAL A 46 -6.18 -6.26 7.74
C VAL A 46 -7.63 -6.59 8.02
N GLU A 47 -7.91 -7.80 8.52
CA GLU A 47 -9.26 -8.23 8.90
C GLU A 47 -9.83 -7.35 10.01
N MET A 48 -9.00 -6.98 11.00
CA MET A 48 -9.39 -6.10 12.09
C MET A 48 -9.89 -4.75 11.56
N ILE A 49 -9.14 -4.11 10.65
CA ILE A 49 -9.54 -2.82 10.07
C ILE A 49 -10.71 -2.97 9.08
N ALA A 50 -10.82 -4.10 8.39
CA ALA A 50 -11.95 -4.40 7.51
C ALA A 50 -13.28 -4.62 8.27
N THR A 51 -13.29 -4.63 9.61
CA THR A 51 -14.54 -4.60 10.40
C THR A 51 -15.25 -3.24 10.36
N LEU A 52 -14.57 -2.17 9.92
CA LEU A 52 -15.16 -0.86 9.74
C LEU A 52 -16.12 -0.85 8.53
N ARG A 53 -17.23 -0.13 8.65
CA ARG A 53 -18.24 -0.05 7.59
C ARG A 53 -17.64 0.61 6.35
N GLY A 54 -17.89 0.02 5.18
CA GLY A 54 -17.38 0.51 3.90
C GLY A 54 -15.88 0.26 3.67
N ILE A 55 -15.19 -0.42 4.59
CA ILE A 55 -13.75 -0.69 4.51
C ILE A 55 -13.53 -2.18 4.21
N GLY A 56 -13.00 -2.48 3.02
CA GLY A 56 -12.56 -3.83 2.65
C GLY A 56 -11.05 -4.03 2.78
N PRO A 57 -10.54 -5.24 2.49
CA PRO A 57 -9.11 -5.56 2.56
C PRO A 57 -8.22 -4.65 1.70
N ALA A 58 -8.71 -4.18 0.55
CA ALA A 58 -8.00 -3.24 -0.31
C ALA A 58 -7.78 -1.87 0.35
N THR A 59 -8.77 -1.38 1.11
CA THR A 59 -8.69 -0.09 1.79
C THR A 59 -7.99 -0.21 3.13
N ALA A 60 -8.24 -1.30 3.87
CA ALA A 60 -7.55 -1.61 5.13
C ALA A 60 -6.03 -1.73 4.93
N SER A 61 -5.59 -2.45 3.90
CA SER A 61 -4.16 -2.55 3.56
C SER A 61 -3.55 -1.21 3.16
N ALA A 62 -4.32 -0.30 2.52
CA ALA A 62 -3.85 1.04 2.21
C ALA A 62 -3.55 1.85 3.48
N ILE A 63 -4.44 1.82 4.47
CA ILE A 63 -4.26 2.48 5.76
C ILE A 63 -3.00 1.95 6.45
N LEU A 64 -2.88 0.63 6.55
CA LEU A 64 -1.75 -0.02 7.22
C LEU A 64 -0.42 0.24 6.52
N ALA A 65 -0.39 0.24 5.18
CA ALA A 65 0.81 0.50 4.40
C ALA A 65 1.34 1.93 4.57
N VAL A 66 0.46 2.91 4.80
CA VAL A 66 0.89 4.30 5.10
C VAL A 66 1.56 4.38 6.47
N CYS A 67 1.02 3.68 7.47
CA CYS A 67 1.55 3.73 8.84
C CYS A 67 2.81 2.87 9.04
N ARG A 68 2.87 1.72 8.38
CA ARG A 68 3.88 0.66 8.58
C ARG A 68 4.24 -0.04 7.26
N PRO A 69 4.87 0.65 6.30
CA PRO A 69 5.21 0.10 4.97
C PRO A 69 6.21 -1.08 5.02
N GLU A 70 6.92 -1.26 6.13
CA GLU A 70 7.81 -2.39 6.38
C GLU A 70 7.04 -3.71 6.58
N TYR A 71 5.78 -3.65 7.03
CA TYR A 71 4.95 -4.81 7.31
C TYR A 71 3.89 -5.06 6.24
N PHE A 72 3.38 -4.00 5.62
CA PHE A 72 2.20 -4.04 4.76
C PHE A 72 2.43 -3.39 3.39
N CYS A 73 1.96 -4.04 2.34
CA CYS A 73 1.83 -3.46 1.01
C CYS A 73 0.41 -2.96 0.77
N PHE A 74 0.27 -2.03 -0.16
CA PHE A 74 -1.03 -1.60 -0.65
C PHE A 74 -1.61 -2.63 -1.63
N PHE A 75 -2.80 -3.17 -1.33
CA PHE A 75 -3.48 -4.12 -2.19
C PHE A 75 -4.23 -3.40 -3.33
N ALA A 76 -3.46 -3.00 -4.35
CA ALA A 76 -3.98 -2.46 -5.60
C ALA A 76 -4.25 -3.57 -6.61
N ASP A 77 -5.29 -3.43 -7.40
CA ASP A 77 -5.76 -4.47 -8.32
C ASP A 77 -4.69 -4.80 -9.38
N GLU A 78 -4.02 -3.78 -9.93
CA GLU A 78 -2.96 -3.93 -10.92
C GLU A 78 -1.77 -4.74 -10.37
N VAL A 79 -1.42 -4.47 -9.11
CA VAL A 79 -0.37 -5.20 -8.39
C VAL A 79 -0.82 -6.63 -8.11
N ALA A 80 -2.08 -6.81 -7.70
CA ALA A 80 -2.64 -8.11 -7.37
C ALA A 80 -2.74 -9.04 -8.58
N TYR A 81 -3.23 -8.55 -9.72
CA TYR A 81 -3.28 -9.31 -10.97
C TYR A 81 -1.89 -9.80 -11.38
N THR A 82 -0.89 -8.94 -11.27
CA THR A 82 0.50 -9.27 -11.60
C THR A 82 1.10 -10.26 -10.59
N ALA A 83 0.93 -10.00 -9.29
CA ALA A 83 1.52 -10.80 -8.23
C ALA A 83 0.91 -12.21 -8.10
N LEU A 84 -0.38 -12.36 -8.41
CA LEU A 84 -1.09 -13.63 -8.32
C LEU A 84 -1.24 -14.35 -9.68
N ALA A 85 -0.78 -13.73 -10.77
CA ALA A 85 -0.97 -14.23 -12.14
C ALA A 85 -2.44 -14.62 -12.43
N THR A 86 -3.38 -13.79 -11.99
CA THR A 86 -4.84 -14.01 -12.13
C THR A 86 -5.49 -12.86 -12.90
N THR A 87 -6.66 -13.12 -13.48
CA THR A 87 -7.52 -12.10 -14.11
C THR A 87 -8.73 -11.74 -13.24
N THR A 88 -8.97 -12.48 -12.15
CA THR A 88 -10.10 -12.28 -11.23
C THR A 88 -9.61 -12.22 -9.79
N LEU A 89 -10.10 -11.24 -9.03
CA LEU A 89 -9.76 -11.05 -7.61
C LEU A 89 -11.00 -11.23 -6.73
N LYS A 90 -10.87 -12.00 -5.65
CA LYS A 90 -11.94 -12.21 -4.67
C LYS A 90 -11.81 -11.31 -3.44
N TYR A 91 -10.72 -10.55 -3.33
CA TYR A 91 -10.40 -9.67 -2.20
C TYR A 91 -10.41 -10.40 -0.85
N THR A 92 -9.86 -11.61 -0.83
CA THR A 92 -9.75 -12.42 0.39
C THR A 92 -8.46 -12.15 1.15
N ALA A 93 -8.45 -12.48 2.44
CA ALA A 93 -7.27 -12.42 3.30
C ALA A 93 -6.09 -13.26 2.74
N LYS A 94 -6.40 -14.42 2.13
CA LYS A 94 -5.39 -15.29 1.51
C LYS A 94 -4.74 -14.64 0.29
N GLU A 95 -5.54 -14.05 -0.60
CA GLU A 95 -5.01 -13.32 -1.77
C GLU A 95 -4.15 -12.14 -1.32
N TYR A 96 -4.60 -11.39 -0.31
CA TYR A 96 -3.81 -10.30 0.25
C TYR A 96 -2.46 -10.79 0.80
N GLN A 97 -2.44 -11.87 1.57
CA GLN A 97 -1.21 -12.42 2.13
C GLN A 97 -0.20 -12.80 1.04
N ALA A 98 -0.67 -13.43 -0.04
CA ALA A 98 0.17 -13.79 -1.18
C ALA A 98 0.72 -12.54 -1.91
N VAL A 99 -0.10 -11.51 -2.11
CA VAL A 99 0.36 -10.24 -2.69
C VAL A 99 1.39 -9.56 -1.78
N ASN A 100 1.14 -9.49 -0.47
CA ASN A 100 2.06 -8.87 0.48
C ASN A 100 3.41 -9.57 0.53
N ALA A 101 3.41 -10.91 0.47
CA ALA A 101 4.65 -11.68 0.36
C ALA A 101 5.41 -11.39 -0.94
N SER A 102 4.72 -11.40 -2.08
CA SER A 102 5.31 -11.13 -3.40
C SER A 102 5.92 -9.72 -3.50
N VAL A 103 5.21 -8.70 -3.01
CA VAL A 103 5.69 -7.32 -3.00
C VAL A 103 6.89 -7.16 -2.07
N LYS A 104 6.88 -7.81 -0.89
CA LYS A 104 8.01 -7.80 0.03
C LYS A 104 9.26 -8.45 -0.55
N ASP A 105 9.11 -9.61 -1.18
CA ASP A 105 10.22 -10.28 -1.86
C ASP A 105 10.81 -9.40 -2.97
N CYS A 106 9.95 -8.79 -3.79
CA CYS A 106 10.37 -7.81 -4.78
C CYS A 106 11.10 -6.62 -4.14
N ALA A 107 10.62 -6.08 -3.03
CA ALA A 107 11.26 -4.97 -2.33
C ALA A 107 12.66 -5.35 -1.80
N VAL A 108 12.82 -6.56 -1.25
CA VAL A 108 14.12 -7.09 -0.80
C VAL A 108 15.07 -7.33 -1.97
N ARG A 109 14.58 -7.88 -3.08
CA ARG A 109 15.38 -8.06 -4.29
C ARG A 109 15.85 -6.72 -4.84
N LEU A 110 14.96 -5.73 -4.88
CA LEU A 110 15.31 -4.37 -5.29
C LEU A 110 16.27 -3.70 -4.30
N SER A 111 16.18 -3.94 -3.00
CA SER A 111 17.13 -3.38 -2.03
C SER A 111 18.54 -3.94 -2.18
N LYS A 112 18.69 -5.19 -2.61
CA LYS A 112 20.01 -5.79 -2.92
C LYS A 112 20.66 -5.24 -4.19
N VAL A 113 19.85 -4.79 -5.15
CA VAL A 113 20.33 -4.10 -6.36
C VAL A 113 20.74 -2.64 -6.05
N ARG A 114 20.36 -2.10 -4.87
CA ARG A 114 20.40 -0.67 -4.52
C ARG A 114 21.67 -0.17 -3.80
N GLU A 115 22.73 -0.95 -3.65
CA GLU A 115 24.03 -0.39 -3.21
C GLU A 115 24.67 0.53 -4.28
N GLY A 116 24.17 0.53 -5.53
CA GLY A 116 24.76 1.33 -6.62
C GLY A 116 24.07 2.66 -6.96
N CYS A 117 22.79 2.88 -6.67
CA CYS A 117 22.12 4.11 -7.09
C CYS A 117 20.72 4.27 -6.45
N TRP A 118 20.39 5.50 -6.06
CA TRP A 118 19.07 6.00 -5.60
C TRP A 118 18.79 6.00 -4.09
N ARG A 119 19.20 7.11 -3.46
CA ARG A 119 18.69 7.65 -2.19
C ARG A 119 17.63 8.71 -2.49
N LEU A 120 16.34 8.36 -2.46
CA LEU A 120 15.23 9.31 -2.23
C LEU A 120 14.11 8.63 -1.42
N ARG A 121 13.49 9.42 -0.54
CA ARG A 121 12.61 9.03 0.58
C ARG A 121 11.25 8.48 0.12
N ASN A 122 10.74 7.57 0.96
CA ASN A 122 9.35 7.25 1.33
C ASN A 122 8.21 7.18 0.29
N ALA A 123 7.48 6.07 0.43
CA ALA A 123 6.05 5.84 0.22
C ALA A 123 5.44 5.88 -1.20
N GLU A 124 5.87 6.71 -2.14
CA GLU A 124 5.09 6.89 -3.39
C GLU A 124 5.45 5.95 -4.56
N ARG A 125 6.48 5.10 -4.43
CA ARG A 125 7.01 4.31 -5.57
C ARG A 125 6.76 2.80 -5.56
N MET A 126 6.19 2.23 -4.51
CA MET A 126 5.89 0.79 -4.49
C MET A 126 4.77 0.39 -5.48
N GLY A 127 3.98 1.36 -5.98
CA GLY A 127 2.92 1.12 -6.96
C GLY A 127 3.35 1.13 -8.43
N LEU A 128 4.60 1.47 -8.77
CA LEU A 128 5.02 1.69 -10.17
C LEU A 128 6.15 0.78 -10.65
N CYS A 129 6.79 0.00 -9.78
CA CYS A 129 7.86 -0.93 -10.19
C CYS A 129 7.38 -2.34 -10.55
N ALA A 130 6.10 -2.68 -10.32
CA ALA A 130 5.56 -4.01 -10.66
C ALA A 130 5.32 -4.19 -12.17
N VAL A 131 5.20 -3.09 -12.94
CA VAL A 131 5.04 -3.13 -14.39
C VAL A 131 6.41 -2.87 -15.01
N GLY A 132 7.10 -3.94 -15.43
CA GLY A 132 8.41 -3.91 -16.09
C GLY A 132 8.39 -3.23 -17.46
N LEU A 133 8.13 -1.93 -17.48
CA LEU A 133 7.95 -1.12 -18.69
C LEU A 133 8.83 0.14 -18.67
N TRP A 134 10.08 0.05 -18.23
CA TRP A 134 11.12 0.98 -18.69
C TRP A 134 12.37 0.19 -19.07
N GLY A 135 12.24 -0.55 -20.16
CA GLY A 135 13.38 -0.81 -21.03
C GLY A 135 13.81 0.51 -21.66
N THR A 136 14.95 1.04 -21.23
CA THR A 136 16.08 1.38 -22.10
C THR A 136 17.19 1.98 -21.27
N ARG A 137 18.38 1.38 -21.40
CA ARG A 137 19.66 1.98 -21.05
C ARG A 137 19.76 3.33 -21.75
N ARG A 138 19.89 4.42 -20.99
CA ARG A 138 20.76 5.61 -21.22
C ARG A 138 20.23 6.79 -20.39
N GLY A 139 21.13 7.49 -19.70
CA GLY A 139 20.84 8.82 -19.17
C GLY A 139 20.92 8.96 -17.64
N CYS A 140 22.00 8.48 -17.03
CA CYS A 140 22.45 9.08 -15.78
C CYS A 140 22.98 10.48 -16.11
N GLY A 141 22.30 11.54 -15.66
CA GLY A 141 22.80 12.90 -15.84
C GLY A 141 21.72 13.98 -15.67
N ARG A 142 21.86 14.75 -14.59
CA ARG A 142 21.16 16.02 -14.28
C ARG A 142 19.69 15.90 -13.88
N LEU A 143 19.47 15.91 -12.57
CA LEU A 143 18.47 16.75 -11.88
C LEU A 143 18.84 16.75 -10.39
N GLY A 144 20.09 17.11 -10.10
CA GLY A 144 20.56 17.43 -8.76
C GLY A 144 20.67 18.93 -8.65
N GLU A 145 19.54 19.61 -8.42
CA GLU A 145 19.43 21.02 -7.98
C GLU A 145 17.96 21.44 -8.12
N ALA A 146 17.11 21.19 -7.10
CA ALA A 146 15.85 21.91 -6.88
C ALA A 146 15.07 21.45 -5.63
N VAL A 147 15.68 20.94 -4.56
CA VAL A 147 14.93 20.79 -3.29
C VAL A 147 15.87 20.91 -2.07
N ARG A 148 16.53 22.05 -1.93
CA ARG A 148 17.05 22.53 -0.65
C ARG A 148 16.27 23.79 -0.29
N GLY A 149 15.17 23.64 0.43
CA GLY A 149 14.34 24.78 0.83
C GLY A 149 12.92 24.39 1.22
N CYS A 150 12.75 23.49 2.20
CA CYS A 150 11.53 23.42 3.00
C CYS A 150 11.76 22.55 4.24
N GLU A 151 12.70 22.96 5.09
CA GLU A 151 12.75 22.55 6.49
C GLU A 151 12.69 23.83 7.33
N ARG A 152 11.46 24.32 7.52
CA ARG A 152 10.98 25.20 8.60
C ARG A 152 9.62 25.73 8.17
N PHE A 153 8.57 24.99 8.50
CA PHE A 153 7.38 25.40 9.26
C PHE A 153 6.41 24.22 9.30
#